data_AF-A0A7S1VM07-F1
#
_entry.id   AF-A0A7S1VM07-F1
#
_cell.length_a   1.000
_cell.length_b   1.000
_cell.length_c   1.000
_cell.angle_alpha   90.00
_cell.angle_beta   90.00
_cell.angle_gamma   90.00
#
_symmetry.space_group_name_H-M   'P 1'
#
loop_
_entity.id
_entity.type
_entity.pdbx_description
1 polymer ?
#
loop_
_entity_poly.entity_id
_entity_poly.type
_entity_poly.pdbx_seq_one_letter_code
_entity_poly.pdbx_strand_id
1 'polypeptide(L)'
;MSHSDIDDIDDTPYSKSGGYDDIDDIDDDIPWRPPSVTPPASPAPPSMDPSLEKVTPATDPDDLYNLIDIGHRRHLASLDEIRTAYRRAVLIYHPDKGKERDDVKFKKVQHAYETLSDVTRRRAYDSGDSTFDETIPSRKAAERASTSFEAFSSLFRPVFEANARWSERQPMPELGDADATYKYLKKFYDAWI
;
A
#
# COMPACT_ATOMS: atom_id res chain seq x y z
N MET A 1 16.63 71.14 -23.71
CA MET A 1 17.64 70.23 -24.30
C MET A 1 17.25 68.84 -23.82
N SER A 2 16.44 68.17 -24.64
CA SER A 2 16.90 67.27 -25.71
C SER A 2 17.30 65.93 -25.08
N HIS A 3 16.40 64.95 -25.21
CA HIS A 3 16.44 63.95 -26.29
C HIS A 3 17.44 62.85 -25.89
N SER A 4 16.95 61.70 -25.44
CA SER A 4 16.52 60.57 -26.30
C SER A 4 17.69 59.55 -26.31
N ASP A 5 17.56 58.25 -26.47
CA ASP A 5 16.63 57.34 -27.11
C ASP A 5 17.06 55.90 -26.67
N ILE A 6 16.13 54.96 -26.43
CA ILE A 6 15.76 53.81 -27.31
C ILE A 6 16.83 52.70 -27.27
N ASP A 7 16.50 51.46 -26.91
CA ASP A 7 15.86 50.43 -27.75
C ASP A 7 14.93 49.55 -26.87
N ASP A 8 13.63 49.42 -27.15
CA ASP A 8 12.96 48.68 -28.23
C ASP A 8 12.62 47.22 -27.88
N ILE A 9 11.48 46.79 -28.46
CA ILE A 9 10.81 45.48 -28.44
C ILE A 9 9.62 45.44 -27.47
N ASP A 10 8.41 45.88 -27.85
CA ASP A 10 7.50 45.55 -28.98
C ASP A 10 6.44 44.48 -28.62
N ASP A 11 5.30 44.66 -29.27
CA ASP A 11 3.91 44.56 -28.88
C ASP A 11 3.28 43.15 -28.80
N THR A 12 2.55 42.92 -27.68
CA THR A 12 1.15 42.40 -27.57
C THR A 12 0.76 41.03 -28.19
N PRO A 13 -0.50 40.53 -28.03
CA PRO A 13 -1.50 40.66 -26.95
C PRO A 13 -2.08 39.29 -26.50
N TYR A 14 -2.67 39.20 -25.30
CA TYR A 14 -3.93 38.45 -25.18
C TYR A 14 -4.88 39.11 -24.18
N SER A 15 -6.12 39.24 -24.64
CA SER A 15 -7.19 40.08 -24.15
C SER A 15 -8.05 39.43 -23.07
N LYS A 16 -8.43 40.26 -22.09
CA LYS A 16 -9.72 40.39 -21.38
C LYS A 16 -10.55 39.15 -20.97
N SER A 17 -10.97 39.22 -19.70
CA SER A 17 -12.31 38.96 -19.11
C SER A 17 -12.27 37.86 -18.03
N GLY A 18 -12.91 37.96 -16.87
CA GLY A 18 -13.77 38.99 -16.29
C GLY A 18 -13.63 39.00 -14.75
N GLY A 19 -14.23 40.02 -14.13
CA GLY A 19 -14.15 40.30 -12.71
C GLY A 19 -14.79 39.22 -11.82
N TYR A 20 -14.22 39.06 -10.62
CA TYR A 20 -14.83 38.42 -9.47
C TYR A 20 -15.07 39.49 -8.42
N ASP A 21 -15.98 40.41 -8.71
CA ASP A 21 -16.53 41.36 -7.75
C ASP A 21 -18.04 41.20 -7.85
N ASP A 22 -18.63 40.32 -7.01
CA ASP A 22 -20.05 40.26 -6.62
C ASP A 22 -20.29 38.91 -5.90
N ILE A 23 -20.09 38.86 -4.57
CA ILE A 23 -20.49 37.72 -3.71
C ILE A 23 -21.29 38.23 -2.49
N ASP A 24 -22.20 39.18 -2.70
CA ASP A 24 -23.06 39.73 -1.64
C ASP A 24 -24.56 39.47 -1.87
N ASP A 25 -24.92 38.45 -2.65
CA ASP A 25 -26.31 37.98 -2.82
C ASP A 25 -26.38 36.44 -2.94
N ILE A 26 -25.98 35.72 -1.89
CA ILE A 26 -26.29 34.29 -1.75
C ILE A 26 -27.43 34.15 -0.74
N ASP A 27 -28.62 33.82 -1.25
CA ASP A 27 -29.77 33.43 -0.44
C ASP A 27 -29.38 32.29 0.53
N ASP A 28 -29.48 32.54 1.84
CA ASP A 28 -29.18 31.60 2.93
C ASP A 28 -30.12 30.37 3.01
N ASP A 29 -31.07 30.24 2.07
CA ASP A 29 -32.11 29.20 2.04
C ASP A 29 -31.87 28.07 1.02
N ILE A 30 -30.66 27.92 0.48
CA ILE A 30 -30.36 26.79 -0.43
C ILE A 30 -30.00 25.53 0.41
N PRO A 31 -30.87 24.50 0.49
CA PRO A 31 -30.52 23.27 1.18
C PRO A 31 -29.37 22.57 0.48
N TRP A 32 -28.34 22.20 1.25
CA TRP A 32 -27.18 21.45 0.78
C TRP A 32 -27.61 20.23 -0.05
N ARG A 33 -27.18 20.20 -1.31
CA ARG A 33 -27.23 19.01 -2.17
C ARG A 33 -25.81 18.50 -2.38
N PRO A 34 -25.50 17.23 -2.07
CA PRO A 34 -24.21 16.66 -2.43
C PRO A 34 -24.08 16.64 -3.96
N PRO A 35 -22.88 16.88 -4.51
CA PRO A 35 -22.64 16.73 -5.93
C PRO A 35 -22.89 15.28 -6.34
N SER A 36 -23.79 15.07 -7.31
CA SER A 36 -24.02 13.77 -7.94
C SER A 36 -22.84 13.43 -8.84
N VAL A 37 -21.73 13.01 -8.24
CA VAL A 37 -20.64 12.34 -8.96
C VAL A 37 -21.06 10.89 -9.10
N THR A 38 -21.68 10.53 -10.23
CA THR A 38 -21.72 9.13 -10.62
C THR A 38 -20.27 8.70 -10.86
N PRO A 39 -19.72 7.74 -10.09
CA PRO A 39 -18.40 7.20 -10.40
C PRO A 39 -18.46 6.60 -11.82
N PRO A 40 -17.45 6.81 -12.68
CA PRO A 40 -17.40 6.12 -13.95
C PRO A 40 -17.46 4.62 -13.67
N ALA A 41 -18.31 3.90 -14.41
CA ALA A 41 -18.46 2.46 -14.28
C ALA A 41 -17.07 1.81 -14.30
N SER A 42 -16.69 1.18 -13.18
CA SER A 42 -15.48 0.36 -13.12
C SER A 42 -15.56 -0.65 -14.26
N PRO A 43 -14.57 -0.72 -15.17
CA PRO A 43 -14.59 -1.74 -16.21
C PRO A 43 -14.67 -3.10 -15.52
N ALA A 44 -15.57 -3.96 -16.01
CA ALA A 44 -15.70 -5.33 -15.52
C ALA A 44 -14.30 -5.99 -15.55
N PRO A 45 -13.91 -6.72 -14.50
CA PRO A 45 -12.65 -7.46 -14.53
C PRO A 45 -12.65 -8.38 -15.76
N PRO A 46 -11.54 -8.46 -16.51
CA PRO A 46 -11.46 -9.38 -17.63
C PRO A 46 -11.79 -10.79 -17.13
N SER A 47 -12.70 -11.47 -17.81
CA SER A 47 -13.05 -12.86 -17.55
C SER A 47 -11.78 -13.70 -17.63
N MET A 48 -11.20 -14.02 -16.48
CA MET A 48 -10.02 -14.86 -16.37
C MET A 48 -10.37 -16.28 -16.81
N ASP A 49 -9.59 -16.80 -17.76
CA ASP A 49 -9.62 -18.19 -18.19
C ASP A 49 -9.54 -19.13 -16.97
N PRO A 50 -10.47 -20.08 -16.80
CA PRO A 50 -10.51 -20.98 -15.66
C PRO A 50 -9.34 -21.99 -15.57
N SER A 51 -8.34 -21.90 -16.44
CA SER A 51 -7.24 -22.87 -16.55
C SER A 51 -5.89 -22.41 -15.99
N LEU A 52 -5.79 -21.21 -15.43
CA LEU A 52 -4.60 -20.77 -14.67
C LEU A 52 -4.79 -21.18 -13.21
N GLU A 53 -4.17 -22.29 -12.79
CA GLU A 53 -3.86 -22.48 -11.37
C GLU A 53 -3.24 -21.18 -10.86
N LYS A 54 -3.83 -20.58 -9.82
CA LYS A 54 -3.33 -19.34 -9.22
C LYS A 54 -1.89 -19.60 -8.77
N VAL A 55 -0.91 -19.18 -9.58
CA VAL A 55 0.47 -19.09 -9.15
C VAL A 55 0.49 -18.00 -8.09
N THR A 56 0.34 -18.42 -6.84
CA THR A 56 0.47 -17.52 -5.71
C THR A 56 1.95 -17.19 -5.53
N PRO A 57 2.31 -15.98 -5.06
CA PRO A 57 3.68 -15.63 -4.69
C PRO A 57 4.32 -16.70 -3.79
N ALA A 58 3.53 -17.38 -2.95
CA ALA A 58 3.95 -18.52 -2.13
C ALA A 58 4.54 -19.69 -2.94
N THR A 59 4.00 -19.96 -4.13
CA THR A 59 4.35 -21.10 -5.00
C THR A 59 5.22 -20.69 -6.20
N ASP A 60 5.41 -19.39 -6.44
CA ASP A 60 6.24 -18.89 -7.53
C ASP A 60 7.74 -19.10 -7.20
N PRO A 61 8.49 -19.91 -7.98
CA PRO A 61 9.92 -20.08 -7.78
C PRO A 61 10.72 -18.79 -7.99
N ASP A 62 10.16 -17.78 -8.66
CA ASP A 62 10.76 -16.48 -8.90
C ASP A 62 10.35 -15.40 -7.88
N ASP A 63 9.58 -15.78 -6.86
CA ASP A 63 9.26 -14.91 -5.73
C ASP A 63 10.51 -14.51 -4.94
N LEU A 64 10.59 -13.23 -4.55
CA LEU A 64 11.79 -12.67 -3.93
C LEU A 64 12.11 -13.32 -2.58
N TYR A 65 11.10 -13.69 -1.79
CA TYR A 65 11.32 -14.38 -0.52
C TYR A 65 11.75 -15.84 -0.74
N ASN A 66 11.20 -16.50 -1.76
CA ASN A 66 11.58 -17.87 -2.13
C ASN A 66 13.02 -17.95 -2.66
N LEU A 67 13.48 -16.94 -3.42
CA LEU A 67 14.84 -16.89 -3.98
C LEU A 67 15.95 -16.88 -2.92
N ILE A 68 15.65 -16.36 -1.73
CA ILE A 68 16.56 -16.37 -0.58
C ILE A 68 16.13 -17.34 0.53
N ASP A 69 15.23 -18.30 0.23
CA ASP A 69 14.83 -19.38 1.14
C ASP A 69 14.17 -18.90 2.45
N ILE A 70 13.47 -17.76 2.40
CA ILE A 70 12.65 -17.24 3.52
C ILE A 70 11.19 -17.04 3.13
N GLY A 71 10.73 -17.79 2.12
CA GLY A 71 9.36 -17.81 1.61
C GLY A 71 8.29 -18.05 2.67
N HIS A 72 8.63 -18.77 3.74
CA HIS A 72 7.74 -19.05 4.87
C HIS A 72 7.61 -17.88 5.86
N ARG A 73 8.53 -16.90 5.83
CA ARG A 73 8.53 -15.73 6.72
C ARG A 73 7.88 -14.50 6.09
N ARG A 74 7.92 -14.33 4.76
CA ARG A 74 7.25 -13.23 4.02
C ARG A 74 7.49 -11.86 4.69
N HIS A 75 6.44 -11.06 4.81
CA HIS A 75 6.42 -9.76 5.48
C HIS A 75 6.83 -9.82 6.97
N LEU A 76 6.80 -10.99 7.62
CA LEU A 76 7.23 -11.18 9.01
C LEU A 76 8.76 -11.37 9.15
N ALA A 77 9.50 -11.46 8.06
CA ALA A 77 10.96 -11.56 8.12
C ALA A 77 11.58 -10.25 8.62
N SER A 78 12.49 -10.33 9.60
CA SER A 78 13.30 -9.20 10.04
C SER A 78 14.40 -8.87 9.03
N LEU A 79 14.93 -7.65 9.06
CA LEU A 79 16.04 -7.24 8.20
C LEU A 79 17.29 -8.14 8.41
N ASP A 80 17.55 -8.57 9.64
CA ASP A 80 18.68 -9.43 9.95
C ASP A 80 18.51 -10.86 9.42
N GLU A 81 17.28 -11.37 9.41
CA GLU A 81 16.95 -12.65 8.75
C GLU A 81 17.16 -12.54 7.24
N ILE A 82 16.68 -11.46 6.60
CA ILE A 82 16.86 -11.20 5.16
C ILE A 82 18.35 -11.14 4.81
N ARG A 83 19.16 -10.41 5.60
CA ARG A 83 20.62 -10.33 5.42
C ARG A 83 21.29 -11.69 5.57
N THR A 84 20.87 -12.48 6.54
CA THR A 84 21.45 -13.80 6.80
C THR A 84 21.11 -14.80 5.69
N ALA A 85 19.87 -14.78 5.24
CA ALA A 85 19.36 -15.55 4.11
C ALA A 85 20.10 -15.21 2.82
N TYR A 86 20.25 -13.91 2.52
CA TYR A 86 21.02 -13.44 1.37
C TYR A 86 22.47 -13.93 1.39
N ARG A 87 23.18 -13.83 2.52
CA ARG A 87 24.55 -14.34 2.64
C ARG A 87 24.63 -15.83 2.35
N ARG A 88 23.66 -16.63 2.81
CA ARG A 88 23.59 -18.07 2.51
C ARG A 88 23.36 -18.32 1.02
N ALA A 89 22.40 -17.61 0.42
CA ALA A 89 22.08 -17.75 -1.01
C ALA A 89 23.29 -17.37 -1.90
N VAL A 90 23.98 -16.27 -1.59
CA VAL A 90 25.21 -15.86 -2.31
C VAL A 90 26.28 -16.94 -2.22
N LEU A 91 26.50 -17.56 -1.07
CA LEU A 91 27.51 -18.62 -0.93
C LEU A 91 27.20 -19.87 -1.77
N ILE A 92 25.91 -20.14 -2.03
CA ILE A 92 25.43 -21.28 -2.82
C ILE A 92 25.53 -20.96 -4.32
N TYR A 93 25.08 -19.77 -4.72
CA TYR A 93 24.93 -19.37 -6.12
C TYR A 93 26.08 -18.50 -6.67
N HIS A 94 27.18 -18.35 -5.91
CA HIS A 94 28.32 -17.54 -6.38
C HIS A 94 28.94 -18.13 -7.66
N PRO A 95 29.20 -17.32 -8.70
CA PRO A 95 29.70 -17.81 -10.00
C PRO A 95 31.09 -18.47 -9.92
N ASP A 96 31.84 -18.19 -8.86
CA ASP A 96 33.18 -18.77 -8.60
C ASP A 96 33.14 -20.19 -8.02
N LYS A 97 32.02 -20.62 -7.42
CA LYS A 97 31.91 -21.89 -6.71
C LYS A 97 31.25 -23.03 -7.50
N GLY A 98 30.65 -22.74 -8.65
CA GLY A 98 29.82 -23.68 -9.41
C GLY A 98 30.42 -24.18 -10.72
N LYS A 99 30.16 -25.46 -11.06
CA LYS A 99 30.41 -26.03 -12.40
C LYS A 99 29.37 -25.59 -13.45
N GLU A 100 28.16 -25.22 -13.00
CA GLU A 100 27.16 -24.53 -13.81
C GLU A 100 27.12 -23.07 -13.37
N ARG A 101 27.45 -22.17 -14.31
CA ARG A 101 27.29 -20.73 -14.10
C ARG A 101 25.81 -20.40 -14.17
N ASP A 102 25.13 -20.43 -13.04
CA ASP A 102 23.77 -19.92 -12.93
C ASP A 102 23.78 -18.42 -12.62
N ASP A 103 24.37 -17.65 -13.54
CA ASP A 103 24.44 -16.18 -13.47
C ASP A 103 23.03 -15.57 -13.37
N VAL A 104 22.02 -16.27 -13.90
CA VAL A 104 20.63 -15.86 -13.84
C VAL A 104 20.09 -15.95 -12.41
N LYS A 105 20.27 -17.10 -11.71
CA LYS A 105 19.88 -17.21 -10.30
C LYS A 105 20.62 -16.23 -9.41
N PHE A 106 21.91 -16.02 -9.65
CA PHE A 106 22.69 -15.07 -8.86
C PHE A 106 22.13 -13.63 -8.97
N LYS A 107 21.79 -13.19 -10.19
CA LYS A 107 21.13 -11.89 -10.42
C LYS A 107 19.77 -11.80 -9.73
N LYS A 108 18.97 -12.87 -9.78
CA LYS A 108 17.67 -12.94 -9.08
C LYS A 108 17.84 -12.80 -7.56
N VAL A 109 18.83 -13.48 -6.97
CA VAL A 109 19.16 -13.37 -5.53
C VAL A 109 19.61 -11.95 -5.15
N GLN A 110 20.41 -11.29 -5.99
CA GLN A 110 20.78 -9.89 -5.78
C GLN A 110 19.55 -8.99 -5.80
N HIS A 111 18.70 -9.14 -6.81
CA HIS A 111 17.46 -8.35 -6.94
C HIS A 111 16.50 -8.54 -5.75
N ALA A 112 16.40 -9.78 -5.24
CA ALA A 112 15.63 -10.08 -4.04
C ALA A 112 16.15 -9.30 -2.84
N TYR A 113 17.47 -9.29 -2.60
CA TYR A 113 18.05 -8.54 -1.50
C TYR A 113 17.90 -7.02 -1.65
N GLU A 114 18.11 -6.46 -2.85
CA GLU A 114 17.93 -5.02 -3.11
C GLU A 114 16.52 -4.54 -2.81
N THR A 115 15.52 -5.38 -3.09
CA THR A 115 14.11 -5.03 -2.88
C THR A 115 13.68 -5.30 -1.44
N LEU A 116 14.07 -6.43 -0.84
CA LEU A 116 13.64 -6.82 0.50
C LEU A 116 14.41 -6.13 1.63
N SER A 117 15.64 -5.64 1.37
CA SER A 117 16.43 -4.94 2.38
C SER A 117 16.02 -3.49 2.60
N ASP A 118 15.41 -2.85 1.60
CA ASP A 118 14.86 -1.50 1.70
C ASP A 118 13.39 -1.56 2.13
N VAL A 119 13.05 -0.88 3.23
CA VAL A 119 11.71 -0.92 3.82
C VAL A 119 10.65 -0.40 2.84
N THR A 120 10.96 0.65 2.07
CA THR A 120 10.02 1.27 1.13
C THR A 120 9.75 0.34 -0.05
N ARG A 121 10.81 -0.22 -0.64
CA ARG A 121 10.71 -1.16 -1.77
C ARG A 121 10.04 -2.46 -1.35
N ARG A 122 10.34 -2.95 -0.15
CA ARG A 122 9.70 -4.13 0.41
C ARG A 122 8.20 -3.91 0.61
N ARG A 123 7.78 -2.75 1.16
CA ARG A 123 6.36 -2.40 1.29
C ARG A 123 5.66 -2.36 -0.07
N ALA A 124 6.29 -1.76 -1.08
CA ALA A 124 5.74 -1.71 -2.42
C ALA A 124 5.59 -3.12 -3.02
N TYR A 125 6.59 -3.99 -2.83
CA TYR A 125 6.52 -5.39 -3.27
C TYR A 125 5.41 -6.17 -2.55
N ASP A 126 5.36 -6.08 -1.21
CA ASP A 126 4.37 -6.77 -0.39
C ASP A 126 2.94 -6.27 -0.68
N SER A 127 2.77 -5.07 -1.24
CA SER A 127 1.45 -4.50 -1.54
C SER A 127 0.80 -5.11 -2.78
N GLY A 128 1.61 -5.66 -3.69
CA GLY A 128 1.14 -6.42 -4.83
C GLY A 128 0.95 -7.92 -4.53
N ASP A 129 1.15 -8.35 -3.28
CA ASP A 129 1.06 -9.76 -2.90
C ASP A 129 -0.40 -10.24 -2.96
N SER A 130 -0.71 -11.08 -3.94
CA SER A 130 -2.05 -11.65 -4.12
C SER A 130 -2.48 -12.63 -3.02
N THR A 131 -1.59 -12.95 -2.08
CA THR A 131 -1.94 -13.68 -0.85
C THR A 131 -2.59 -12.79 0.21
N PHE A 132 -2.60 -11.47 0.03
CA PHE A 132 -3.32 -10.55 0.93
C PHE A 132 -4.84 -10.60 0.69
N ASP A 133 -5.58 -10.94 1.73
CA ASP A 133 -7.02 -10.71 1.77
C ASP A 133 -7.33 -9.24 2.12
N GLU A 134 -7.70 -8.46 1.12
CA GLU A 134 -8.11 -7.05 1.25
C GLU A 134 -9.61 -6.89 1.55
N THR A 135 -10.33 -7.97 1.82
CA THR A 135 -11.79 -7.87 2.02
C THR A 135 -12.13 -7.09 3.28
N ILE A 136 -12.63 -5.87 3.09
CA ILE A 136 -13.19 -5.06 4.18
C ILE A 136 -14.67 -5.43 4.33
N PRO A 137 -15.15 -5.72 5.55
CA PRO A 137 -16.55 -5.98 5.82
C PRO A 137 -17.47 -4.87 5.29
N SER A 138 -18.56 -5.25 4.62
CA SER A 138 -19.55 -4.28 4.14
C SER A 138 -20.10 -3.42 5.28
N ARG A 139 -20.49 -2.18 4.99
CA ARG A 139 -21.13 -1.28 5.98
C ARG A 139 -22.30 -1.95 6.71
N LYS A 140 -23.17 -2.66 5.99
CA LYS A 140 -24.30 -3.39 6.59
C LYS A 140 -23.86 -4.53 7.52
N ALA A 141 -22.72 -5.16 7.26
CA ALA A 141 -22.14 -6.17 8.15
C ALA A 141 -21.55 -5.52 9.40
N ALA A 142 -20.84 -4.41 9.24
CA ALA A 142 -20.31 -3.61 10.36
C ALA A 142 -21.44 -3.11 11.29
N GLU A 143 -22.53 -2.59 10.73
CA GLU A 143 -23.71 -2.13 11.47
C GLU A 143 -24.40 -3.26 12.25
N ARG A 144 -24.37 -4.50 11.75
CA ARG A 144 -24.87 -5.66 12.50
C ARG A 144 -23.92 -6.08 13.61
N ALA A 145 -22.62 -6.01 13.35
CA ALA A 145 -21.58 -6.40 14.29
C ALA A 145 -21.38 -5.39 15.43
N SER A 146 -21.79 -4.12 15.28
CA SER A 146 -21.70 -3.10 16.33
C SER A 146 -22.61 -3.34 17.54
N THR A 147 -23.47 -4.37 17.49
CA THR A 147 -24.39 -4.74 18.57
C THR A 147 -23.72 -5.40 19.77
N SER A 148 -22.52 -5.97 19.59
CA SER A 148 -21.74 -6.57 20.68
C SER A 148 -20.25 -6.59 20.36
N PHE A 149 -19.42 -6.61 21.41
CA PHE A 149 -17.97 -6.71 21.24
C PHE A 149 -17.56 -8.02 20.55
N GLU A 150 -18.21 -9.14 20.88
CA GLU A 150 -17.95 -10.44 20.25
C GLU A 150 -18.22 -10.43 18.75
N ALA A 151 -19.35 -9.86 18.32
CA ALA A 151 -19.67 -9.74 16.90
C ALA A 151 -18.72 -8.78 16.17
N PHE A 152 -18.35 -7.66 16.81
CA PHE A 152 -17.37 -6.71 16.28
C PHE A 152 -15.98 -7.36 16.14
N SER A 153 -15.49 -7.98 17.20
CA SER A 153 -14.15 -8.59 17.24
C SER A 153 -14.06 -9.76 16.27
N SER A 154 -15.08 -10.63 16.18
CA SER A 154 -15.10 -11.71 15.19
C SER A 154 -15.05 -11.20 13.75
N LEU A 155 -15.65 -10.03 13.47
CA LEU A 155 -15.69 -9.47 12.12
C LEU A 155 -14.41 -8.70 11.78
N PHE A 156 -13.86 -7.94 12.75
CA PHE A 156 -12.79 -6.99 12.50
C PHE A 156 -11.41 -7.43 12.98
N ARG A 157 -11.27 -8.41 13.89
CA ARG A 157 -9.93 -8.93 14.28
C ARG A 157 -9.12 -9.41 13.08
N PRO A 158 -9.66 -10.24 12.15
CA PRO A 158 -8.89 -10.67 10.98
C PRO A 158 -8.46 -9.49 10.11
N VAL A 159 -9.31 -8.46 9.99
CA VAL A 159 -9.01 -7.23 9.24
C VAL A 159 -7.88 -6.45 9.91
N PHE A 160 -7.95 -6.26 11.24
CA PHE A 160 -6.90 -5.56 11.97
C PHE A 160 -5.56 -6.31 11.92
N GLU A 161 -5.57 -7.64 12.10
CA GLU A 161 -4.38 -8.48 12.01
C GLU A 161 -3.77 -8.45 10.61
N ALA A 162 -4.60 -8.57 9.56
CA ALA A 162 -4.11 -8.53 8.19
C ALA A 162 -3.54 -7.15 7.82
N ASN A 163 -4.15 -6.07 8.32
CA ASN A 163 -3.66 -4.72 8.10
C ASN A 163 -2.50 -4.33 9.02
N ALA A 164 -2.28 -5.06 10.13
CA ALA A 164 -1.18 -4.77 11.04
C ALA A 164 0.17 -4.85 10.34
N ARG A 165 0.29 -5.62 9.24
CA ARG A 165 1.49 -5.68 8.38
C ARG A 165 1.93 -4.29 7.86
N TRP A 166 0.98 -3.38 7.69
CA TRP A 166 1.20 -2.04 7.15
C TRP A 166 1.57 -1.02 8.21
N SER A 167 1.43 -1.38 9.49
CA SER A 167 1.81 -0.50 10.60
C SER A 167 3.32 -0.37 10.68
N GLU A 168 3.77 0.87 10.87
CA GLU A 168 5.19 1.18 11.07
C GLU A 168 5.69 0.73 12.44
N ARG A 169 4.77 0.54 13.40
CA ARG A 169 5.07 0.17 14.78
C ARG A 169 4.73 -1.30 14.99
N GLN A 170 5.76 -2.11 15.22
CA GLN A 170 5.64 -3.53 15.53
C GLN A 170 6.24 -3.84 16.91
N PRO A 171 5.68 -4.79 17.68
CA PRO A 171 4.47 -5.56 17.37
C PRO A 171 3.20 -4.71 17.54
N MET A 172 2.23 -4.90 16.65
CA MET A 172 0.96 -4.21 16.74
C MET A 172 0.14 -4.73 17.94
N PRO A 173 -0.40 -3.85 18.81
CA PRO A 173 -1.30 -4.29 19.87
C PRO A 173 -2.53 -4.98 19.28
N GLU A 174 -3.03 -6.01 19.96
CA GLU A 174 -4.29 -6.67 19.59
C GLU A 174 -5.48 -5.83 20.05
N LEU A 175 -6.65 -6.05 19.43
CA LEU A 175 -7.90 -5.35 19.79
C LEU A 175 -8.30 -5.55 21.27
N GLY A 176 -7.86 -6.65 21.89
CA GLY A 176 -8.22 -7.01 23.27
C GLY A 176 -9.58 -7.70 23.37
N ASP A 177 -10.03 -7.94 24.59
CA ASP A 177 -11.30 -8.62 24.91
C ASP A 177 -12.37 -7.63 25.40
N ALA A 178 -13.60 -8.12 25.62
CA ALA A 178 -14.73 -7.29 26.06
C ALA A 178 -14.45 -6.54 27.38
N ASP A 179 -13.59 -7.08 28.23
CA ASP A 179 -13.18 -6.51 29.53
C ASP A 179 -11.89 -5.68 29.45
N ALA A 180 -11.39 -5.38 28.25
CA ALA A 180 -10.15 -4.65 28.08
C ALA A 180 -10.21 -3.25 28.71
N THR A 181 -9.19 -2.92 29.52
CA THR A 181 -9.11 -1.60 30.14
C THR A 181 -8.97 -0.49 29.11
N TYR A 182 -9.47 0.71 29.42
CA TYR A 182 -9.28 1.89 28.57
C TYR A 182 -7.81 2.15 28.25
N LYS A 183 -6.90 1.92 29.20
CA LYS A 183 -5.45 2.06 28.97
C LYS A 183 -4.94 1.12 27.87
N TYR A 184 -5.50 -0.09 27.78
CA TYR A 184 -5.16 -1.06 26.75
C TYR A 184 -5.75 -0.65 25.39
N LEU A 185 -7.05 -0.30 25.36
CA LEU A 185 -7.72 0.17 24.14
C LEU A 185 -7.06 1.43 23.57
N LYS A 186 -6.67 2.37 24.45
CA LYS A 186 -5.97 3.58 24.04
C LYS A 186 -4.64 3.24 23.37
N LYS A 187 -3.86 2.29 23.92
CA LYS A 187 -2.62 1.83 23.27
C LYS A 187 -2.86 1.21 21.89
N PHE A 188 -3.95 0.45 21.74
CA PHE A 188 -4.34 -0.10 20.45
C PHE A 188 -4.65 1.02 19.44
N TYR A 189 -5.54 1.96 19.77
CA TYR A 189 -5.88 3.06 18.88
C TYR A 189 -4.69 4.00 18.59
N ASP A 190 -3.89 4.32 19.61
CA ASP A 190 -2.68 5.15 19.45
C ASP A 190 -1.63 4.50 18.53
N ALA A 191 -1.71 3.18 18.29
CA ALA A 191 -0.81 2.50 17.36
C ALA A 191 -1.27 2.64 15.90
N TRP A 192 -2.56 2.92 15.65
CA TRP A 192 -3.17 3.07 14.33
C TRP A 192 -3.30 4.54 13.86
N ILE A 193 -2.99 5.50 14.73
CA ILE A 193 -3.03 6.96 14.47
C ILE A 193 -1.59 7.48 14.42
#